data_AF-A0A923C7Y3-F1
#
_entry.id   AF-A0A923C7Y3-F1
#
_cell.length_a   1.000
_cell.length_b   1.000
_cell.length_c   1.000
_cell.angle_alpha   90.00
_cell.angle_beta   90.00
_cell.angle_gamma   90.00
#
_symmetry.space_group_name_H-M   'P 1'
#
loop_
_entity.id
_entity.type
_entity.pdbx_description
1 polymer ?
#
loop_
_entity_poly.entity_id
_entity_poly.type
_entity_poly.pdbx_seq_one_letter_code
_entity_poly.pdbx_strand_id
1 'polypeptide(L)'
;MTIPRAQAGNTGQNGEETEARPETSPMQMPHTMPVAPPEGERLARIERARQDILSDGAVAPTEWVEPWIDRSWRRCLARGFQPSQRLSFDAVSAAEARRALEASQPLLKAAAPVIRSLARAMADTRYFAVLTDAQGVVIDVNGPIDHQNPQASAIARIGVNLSEAAVGTTAIGATLAELQPVWLHRGEHFFDDTTVYS
;
A
#
# COMPACT_ATOMS: atom_id res chain seq x y z
N MET A 1 -34.00 -74.99 -1.06
CA MET A 1 -33.19 -76.06 -0.48
C MET A 1 -31.73 -75.77 -0.84
N THR A 2 -30.90 -75.60 0.17
CA THR A 2 -29.48 -75.19 0.17
C THR A 2 -28.62 -75.92 -0.85
N ILE A 3 -27.85 -75.21 -1.69
CA ILE A 3 -26.62 -75.72 -2.33
C ILE A 3 -25.62 -74.55 -2.52
N PRO A 4 -24.30 -74.79 -2.39
CA PRO A 4 -23.33 -73.85 -1.84
C PRO A 4 -22.24 -73.39 -2.84
N ARG A 5 -21.27 -72.73 -2.21
CA ARG A 5 -20.03 -72.07 -2.63
C ARG A 5 -19.01 -72.94 -3.42
N ALA A 6 -18.19 -72.22 -4.19
CA ALA A 6 -16.81 -72.47 -4.64
C ALA A 6 -16.57 -73.26 -5.95
N GLN A 7 -15.86 -72.66 -6.90
CA GLN A 7 -14.41 -72.84 -7.05
C GLN A 7 -13.80 -71.90 -8.11
N ALA A 8 -12.47 -71.80 -8.04
CA ALA A 8 -11.60 -70.81 -8.65
C ALA A 8 -11.36 -71.01 -10.15
N GLY A 9 -11.08 -69.89 -10.84
CA GLY A 9 -10.51 -69.86 -12.18
C GLY A 9 -9.56 -68.66 -12.28
N ASN A 10 -8.26 -68.92 -12.17
CA ASN A 10 -7.18 -67.98 -12.42
C ASN A 10 -6.94 -67.90 -13.93
N THR A 11 -6.97 -66.71 -14.52
CA THR A 11 -6.18 -66.40 -15.72
C THR A 11 -6.18 -64.90 -16.01
N GLY A 12 -4.99 -64.38 -16.31
CA GLY A 12 -4.86 -63.37 -17.36
C GLY A 12 -4.81 -61.93 -16.88
N GLN A 13 -3.59 -61.48 -16.60
CA GLN A 13 -3.05 -60.16 -16.93
C GLN A 13 -3.98 -59.26 -17.77
N ASN A 14 -4.22 -58.06 -17.28
CA ASN A 14 -4.09 -56.84 -18.08
C ASN A 14 -3.68 -55.72 -17.14
N GLY A 15 -2.56 -55.08 -17.48
CA GLY A 15 -2.04 -53.93 -16.75
C GLY A 15 -2.94 -52.72 -16.95
N GLU A 16 -3.28 -52.10 -15.85
CA GLU A 16 -3.59 -50.67 -15.82
C GLU A 16 -2.67 -50.06 -14.76
N GLU A 17 -1.67 -49.35 -15.28
CA GLU A 17 -0.81 -48.46 -14.52
C GLU A 17 -1.70 -47.49 -13.74
N THR A 18 -1.84 -47.72 -12.43
CA THR A 18 -2.45 -46.75 -11.54
C THR A 18 -1.33 -45.85 -11.05
N GLU A 19 -1.13 -44.75 -11.77
CA GLU A 19 -0.26 -43.64 -11.39
C GLU A 19 -0.70 -43.12 -10.00
N ALA A 20 0.13 -43.38 -8.99
CA ALA A 20 -0.09 -42.92 -7.63
C ALA A 20 0.00 -41.39 -7.62
N ARG A 21 -1.15 -40.72 -7.44
CA ARG A 21 -1.20 -39.30 -7.10
C ARG A 21 -0.49 -39.07 -5.76
N PRO A 22 0.50 -38.16 -5.66
CA PRO A 22 1.03 -37.78 -4.37
C PRO A 22 -0.04 -36.97 -3.62
N GLU A 23 -0.42 -37.45 -2.44
CA GLU A 23 -1.24 -36.71 -1.48
C GLU A 23 -0.51 -35.42 -1.09
N THR A 24 -1.05 -34.27 -1.49
CA THR A 24 -0.57 -32.98 -1.02
C THR A 24 -1.05 -32.77 0.41
N SER A 25 -0.18 -33.04 1.39
CA SER A 25 -0.36 -32.55 2.76
C SER A 25 -0.45 -31.01 2.73
N PRO A 26 -1.47 -30.39 3.33
CA PRO A 26 -1.53 -28.93 3.41
C PRO A 26 -0.39 -28.47 4.31
N MET A 27 0.54 -27.70 3.74
CA MET A 27 1.63 -27.05 4.44
C MET A 27 1.01 -26.00 5.37
N GLN A 28 0.85 -26.35 6.64
CA GLN A 28 0.33 -25.46 7.66
C GLN A 28 1.42 -24.45 8.02
N MET A 29 1.36 -23.28 7.39
CA MET A 29 2.25 -22.16 7.69
C MET A 29 1.80 -21.53 9.01
N PRO A 30 2.65 -21.43 10.03
CA PRO A 30 2.32 -20.69 11.25
C PRO A 30 2.33 -19.19 10.93
N HIS A 31 1.16 -18.61 10.63
CA HIS A 31 0.99 -17.14 10.63
C HIS A 31 0.67 -16.65 12.04
N THR A 32 1.61 -16.79 12.96
CA THR A 32 1.66 -15.90 14.12
C THR A 32 2.35 -14.62 13.65
N MET A 33 1.53 -13.63 13.27
CA MET A 33 1.98 -12.24 13.20
C MET A 33 2.58 -11.89 14.57
N PRO A 34 3.79 -11.28 14.65
CA PRO A 34 4.27 -10.75 15.91
C PRO A 34 3.21 -9.78 16.43
N VAL A 35 2.82 -9.94 17.71
CA VAL A 35 1.91 -9.01 18.38
C VAL A 35 2.54 -7.64 18.27
N ALA A 36 1.95 -6.77 17.45
CA ALA A 36 2.43 -5.40 17.31
C ALA A 36 2.41 -4.75 18.70
N PRO A 37 3.47 -3.99 19.07
CA PRO A 37 3.49 -3.30 20.34
C PRO A 37 2.27 -2.36 20.46
N PRO A 38 1.83 -2.05 21.67
CA PRO A 38 0.75 -1.08 21.90
C PRO A 38 0.97 0.19 21.07
N GLU A 39 -0.10 0.75 20.50
CA GLU A 39 -0.04 1.89 19.56
C GLU A 39 0.80 3.07 20.10
N GLY A 40 0.70 3.35 21.40
CA GLY A 40 1.49 4.39 22.06
C GLY A 40 3.01 4.11 22.08
N GLU A 41 3.43 2.86 22.25
CA GLU A 41 4.84 2.48 22.17
C GLU A 41 5.37 2.56 20.74
N ARG A 42 4.54 2.15 19.76
CA ARG A 42 4.88 2.25 18.34
C ARG A 42 5.11 3.71 17.94
N LEU A 43 4.21 4.61 18.34
CA LEU A 43 4.32 6.04 18.07
C LEU A 43 5.57 6.66 18.69
N ALA A 44 5.89 6.32 19.94
CA ALA A 44 7.10 6.82 20.59
C ALA A 44 8.38 6.33 19.89
N ARG A 45 8.40 5.09 19.39
CA ARG A 45 9.54 4.57 18.60
C ARG A 45 9.70 5.28 17.27
N ILE A 46 8.60 5.54 16.56
CA ILE A 46 8.61 6.29 15.29
C ILE A 46 9.14 7.71 15.53
N GLU A 47 8.65 8.39 16.55
CA GLU A 47 9.09 9.75 16.89
C GLU A 47 10.58 9.78 17.24
N ARG A 48 11.07 8.81 18.01
CA ARG A 48 12.49 8.70 18.33
C ARG A 48 13.33 8.45 17.08
N ALA A 49 12.95 7.49 16.24
CA ALA A 49 13.66 7.20 14.99
C ALA A 49 13.67 8.43 14.06
N ARG A 50 12.56 9.17 14.02
CA ARG A 50 12.44 10.44 13.29
C ARG A 50 13.46 11.47 13.79
N GLN A 51 13.57 11.66 15.10
CA GLN A 51 14.56 12.56 15.70
C GLN A 51 15.99 12.14 15.32
N ASP A 52 16.32 10.85 15.52
CA ASP A 52 17.67 10.32 15.27
C ASP A 52 18.08 10.44 13.79
N ILE A 53 17.18 10.12 12.84
CA ILE A 53 17.49 10.16 11.40
C ILE A 53 17.43 11.58 10.85
N LEU A 54 16.38 12.34 11.17
CA LEU A 54 16.10 13.62 10.51
C LEU A 54 16.87 14.79 11.13
N SER A 55 17.15 14.76 12.44
CA SER A 55 17.89 15.83 13.13
C SER A 55 19.39 15.55 13.22
N ASP A 56 19.76 14.31 13.57
CA ASP A 56 21.16 13.98 13.88
C ASP A 56 21.88 13.29 12.72
N GLY A 57 21.17 12.99 11.63
CA GLY A 57 21.70 12.23 10.48
C GLY A 57 22.17 10.82 10.86
N ALA A 58 21.76 10.34 12.03
CA ALA A 58 22.19 9.08 12.58
C ALA A 58 21.51 7.90 11.84
N VAL A 59 22.08 6.72 12.00
CA VAL A 59 21.42 5.48 11.60
C VAL A 59 20.51 5.09 12.76
N ALA A 60 19.20 5.34 12.64
CA ALA A 60 18.28 4.80 13.64
C ALA A 60 18.32 3.26 13.57
N PRO A 61 18.16 2.57 14.70
CA PRO A 61 18.01 1.13 14.71
C PRO A 61 16.84 0.72 13.80
N THR A 62 17.11 -0.17 12.83
CA THR A 62 16.14 -0.71 11.86
C THR A 62 14.95 -1.42 12.50
N GLU A 63 14.98 -1.61 13.82
CA GLU A 63 13.95 -2.29 14.61
C GLU A 63 12.74 -1.38 14.94
N TRP A 64 12.82 -0.07 14.67
CA TRP A 64 11.83 0.91 15.15
C TRP A 64 10.92 1.47 14.06
N VAL A 65 11.36 1.44 12.79
CA VAL A 65 10.61 1.86 11.62
C VAL A 65 10.84 0.87 10.49
N GLU A 66 9.83 0.68 9.63
CA GLU A 66 9.97 -0.18 8.46
C GLU A 66 11.14 0.28 7.57
N PRO A 67 11.95 -0.64 7.00
CA PRO A 67 13.14 -0.28 6.23
C PRO A 67 12.87 0.69 5.06
N TRP A 68 11.67 0.68 4.49
CA TRP A 68 11.31 1.60 3.40
C TRP A 68 11.11 3.04 3.88
N ILE A 69 10.73 3.25 5.15
CA ILE A 69 10.57 4.58 5.74
C ILE A 69 11.93 5.25 5.86
N ASP A 70 12.93 4.56 6.43
CA ASP A 70 14.31 5.07 6.52
C ASP A 70 14.87 5.40 5.13
N ARG A 71 14.69 4.52 4.14
CA ARG A 71 15.10 4.82 2.75
C ARG A 71 14.42 6.07 2.21
N SER A 72 13.10 6.21 2.40
CA SER A 72 12.34 7.37 1.91
C SER A 72 12.77 8.67 2.60
N TRP A 73 12.96 8.65 3.92
CA TRP A 73 13.48 9.80 4.68
C TRP A 73 14.87 10.21 4.21
N ARG A 74 15.79 9.25 4.00
CA ARG A 74 17.12 9.53 3.44
C ARG A 74 17.05 10.14 2.05
N ARG A 75 16.14 9.67 1.18
CA ARG A 75 15.91 10.29 -0.15
C ARG A 75 15.41 11.71 -0.03
N CYS A 76 14.52 12.00 0.92
CA CYS A 76 14.03 13.36 1.19
C CYS A 76 15.17 14.28 1.70
N LEU A 77 15.98 13.82 2.67
CA LEU A 77 17.15 14.56 3.15
C LEU A 77 18.17 14.82 2.04
N ALA A 78 18.44 13.83 1.18
CA ALA A 78 19.36 13.97 0.04
C ALA A 78 18.87 14.99 -1.00
N ARG A 79 17.56 15.28 -1.05
CA ARG A 79 16.98 16.36 -1.88
C ARG A 79 17.11 17.74 -1.23
N GLY A 80 17.63 17.83 0.00
CA GLY A 80 17.74 19.06 0.76
C GLY A 80 16.46 19.46 1.51
N PHE A 81 15.46 18.58 1.57
CA PHE A 81 14.23 18.87 2.30
C PHE A 81 14.46 18.93 3.80
N GLN A 82 13.74 19.85 4.44
CA GLN A 82 13.71 19.99 5.90
C GLN A 82 12.31 19.61 6.40
N PRO A 83 12.16 18.83 7.49
CA PRO A 83 10.85 18.41 7.99
C PRO A 83 9.91 19.57 8.31
N SER A 84 10.47 20.67 8.82
CA SER A 84 9.76 21.89 9.19
C SER A 84 9.45 22.82 8.02
N GLN A 85 9.86 22.47 6.78
CA GLN A 85 9.56 23.30 5.62
C GLN A 85 8.06 23.28 5.33
N ARG A 86 7.52 24.45 4.97
CA ARG A 86 6.10 24.56 4.63
C ARG A 86 5.81 23.83 3.33
N LEU A 87 4.84 22.94 3.36
CA LEU A 87 4.42 22.18 2.20
C LEU A 87 3.21 22.84 1.53
N SER A 88 3.25 22.93 0.21
CA SER A 88 2.07 23.24 -0.62
C SER A 88 1.74 22.02 -1.48
N PHE A 89 0.44 21.70 -1.56
CA PHE A 89 -0.06 20.66 -2.46
C PHE A 89 -0.38 21.27 -3.83
N ASP A 90 0.68 21.55 -4.56
CA ASP A 90 0.58 22.26 -5.82
C ASP A 90 0.03 21.34 -6.93
N ALA A 91 -0.81 21.94 -7.76
CA ALA A 91 -1.24 21.30 -9.00
C ALA A 91 -0.17 21.49 -10.07
N VAL A 92 0.04 20.45 -10.88
CA VAL A 92 0.79 20.58 -12.14
C VAL A 92 0.06 21.53 -13.08
N SER A 93 0.73 21.99 -14.14
CA SER A 93 0.08 22.84 -15.13
C SER A 93 -1.14 22.15 -15.75
N ALA A 94 -2.11 22.93 -16.23
CA ALA A 94 -3.29 22.37 -16.89
C ALA A 94 -2.95 21.46 -18.07
N ALA A 95 -1.86 21.76 -18.78
CA ALA A 95 -1.36 20.94 -19.89
C ALA A 95 -0.77 19.60 -19.40
N GLU A 96 -0.04 19.60 -18.29
CA GLU A 96 0.46 18.38 -17.66
C GLU A 96 -0.67 17.50 -17.12
N ALA A 97 -1.63 18.10 -16.43
CA ALA A 97 -2.80 17.38 -15.92
C ALA A 97 -3.62 16.75 -17.05
N ARG A 98 -3.80 17.48 -18.17
CA ARG A 98 -4.47 16.95 -19.37
C ARG A 98 -3.72 15.74 -19.93
N ARG A 99 -2.40 15.84 -20.10
CA ARG A 99 -1.57 14.73 -20.59
C ARG A 99 -1.60 13.52 -19.66
N ALA A 100 -1.53 13.74 -18.34
CA ALA A 100 -1.62 12.67 -17.34
C ALA A 100 -2.96 11.91 -17.45
N LEU A 101 -4.07 12.64 -17.57
CA LEU A 101 -5.41 12.06 -17.75
C LEU A 101 -5.56 11.30 -19.07
N GLU A 102 -5.03 11.83 -20.17
CA GLU A 102 -5.09 11.19 -21.48
C GLU A 102 -4.25 9.90 -21.52
N ALA A 103 -3.02 9.96 -21.02
CA ALA A 103 -2.14 8.80 -20.93
C ALA A 103 -2.71 7.72 -19.98
N SER A 104 -3.42 8.13 -18.94
CA SER A 104 -3.97 7.21 -17.93
C SER A 104 -5.35 6.65 -18.27
N GLN A 105 -5.91 6.92 -19.46
CA GLN A 105 -7.23 6.38 -19.86
C GLN A 105 -7.36 4.85 -19.71
N PRO A 106 -6.35 4.02 -20.08
CA PRO A 106 -6.42 2.58 -19.84
C PRO A 106 -6.50 2.22 -18.36
N LEU A 107 -5.69 2.89 -17.52
CA LEU A 107 -5.65 2.67 -16.07
C LEU A 107 -6.98 3.07 -15.42
N LEU A 108 -7.51 4.25 -15.77
CA LEU A 108 -8.80 4.74 -15.29
C LEU A 108 -9.92 3.74 -15.60
N LYS A 109 -9.97 3.22 -16.83
CA LYS A 109 -10.96 2.21 -17.22
C LYS A 109 -10.82 0.91 -16.43
N ALA A 110 -9.59 0.44 -16.22
CA ALA A 110 -9.33 -0.79 -15.48
C ALA A 110 -9.62 -0.65 -13.98
N ALA A 111 -9.28 0.49 -13.36
CA ALA A 111 -9.43 0.74 -11.93
C ALA A 111 -10.86 1.10 -11.51
N ALA A 112 -11.66 1.67 -12.41
CA ALA A 112 -13.00 2.16 -12.13
C ALA A 112 -13.94 1.19 -11.36
N PRO A 113 -14.06 -0.11 -11.69
CA PRO A 113 -14.92 -1.01 -10.93
C PRO A 113 -14.43 -1.21 -9.48
N VAL A 114 -13.11 -1.29 -9.27
CA VAL A 114 -12.49 -1.49 -7.96
C VAL A 114 -12.68 -0.23 -7.11
N ILE A 115 -12.36 0.94 -7.66
CA ILE A 115 -12.47 2.22 -6.95
C ILE A 115 -13.92 2.52 -6.59
N ARG A 116 -14.89 2.27 -7.48
CA ARG A 116 -16.31 2.42 -7.13
C ARG A 116 -16.76 1.46 -6.03
N SER A 117 -16.25 0.24 -6.02
CA SER A 117 -16.56 -0.71 -4.95
C SER A 117 -15.99 -0.25 -3.61
N LEU A 118 -14.76 0.25 -3.62
CA LEU A 118 -14.09 0.83 -2.46
C LEU A 118 -14.85 2.05 -1.93
N ALA A 119 -15.23 2.98 -2.81
CA ALA A 119 -15.99 4.17 -2.44
C ALA A 119 -17.35 3.83 -1.79
N ARG A 120 -18.03 2.78 -2.28
CA ARG A 120 -19.27 2.29 -1.64
C ARG A 120 -19.01 1.69 -0.25
N ALA A 121 -17.95 0.91 -0.09
CA ALA A 121 -17.59 0.33 1.19
C ALA A 121 -17.22 1.40 2.24
N MET A 122 -16.79 2.58 1.78
CA MET A 122 -16.35 3.70 2.62
C MET A 122 -17.41 4.81 2.75
N ALA A 123 -18.63 4.61 2.22
CA ALA A 123 -19.64 5.67 2.11
C ALA A 123 -20.03 6.31 3.46
N ASP A 124 -20.04 5.54 4.54
CA ASP A 124 -20.36 6.01 5.89
C ASP A 124 -19.11 6.39 6.71
N THR A 125 -17.96 6.51 6.05
CA THR A 125 -16.70 6.94 6.66
C THR A 125 -16.35 8.36 6.23
N ARG A 126 -15.26 8.92 6.76
CA ARG A 126 -14.66 10.18 6.28
C ARG A 126 -13.47 9.95 5.34
N TYR A 127 -13.28 8.72 4.89
CA TYR A 127 -12.17 8.36 4.02
C TYR A 127 -12.58 8.46 2.55
N PHE A 128 -11.60 8.75 1.70
CA PHE A 128 -11.75 8.79 0.25
C PHE A 128 -10.55 8.10 -0.41
N ALA A 129 -10.74 7.67 -1.66
CA ALA A 129 -9.72 7.06 -2.48
C ALA A 129 -9.13 8.10 -3.44
N VAL A 130 -7.81 8.08 -3.57
CA VAL A 130 -7.05 8.85 -4.57
C VAL A 130 -6.37 7.87 -5.50
N LEU A 131 -6.49 8.08 -6.80
CA LEU A 131 -5.72 7.38 -7.82
C LEU A 131 -4.72 8.35 -8.45
N THR A 132 -3.46 7.94 -8.54
CA THR A 132 -2.42 8.70 -9.23
C THR A 132 -1.95 7.97 -10.50
N ASP A 133 -1.35 8.72 -11.41
CA ASP A 133 -0.48 8.12 -12.43
C ASP A 133 0.85 7.64 -11.82
N ALA A 134 1.74 7.11 -12.67
CA ALA A 134 3.04 6.59 -12.26
C ALA A 134 4.03 7.70 -11.79
N GLN A 135 3.70 8.97 -12.03
CA GLN A 135 4.48 10.12 -11.62
C GLN A 135 3.93 10.72 -10.31
N GLY A 136 2.83 10.19 -9.76
CA GLY A 136 2.20 10.68 -8.54
C GLY A 136 1.22 11.83 -8.77
N VAL A 137 0.85 12.12 -10.02
CA VAL A 137 -0.18 13.12 -10.32
C VAL A 137 -1.55 12.50 -10.11
N VAL A 138 -2.40 13.16 -9.33
CA VAL A 138 -3.78 12.70 -9.08
C VAL A 138 -4.59 12.72 -10.38
N ILE A 139 -5.16 11.57 -10.74
CA ILE A 139 -5.96 11.36 -11.97
C ILE A 139 -7.40 10.94 -11.69
N ASP A 140 -7.72 10.54 -10.46
CA ASP A 140 -9.09 10.29 -10.01
C ASP A 140 -9.23 10.43 -8.48
N VAL A 141 -10.40 10.83 -8.00
CA VAL A 141 -10.72 10.90 -6.56
C VAL A 141 -12.16 10.45 -6.35
N ASN A 142 -12.38 9.52 -5.42
CA ASN A 142 -13.70 8.92 -5.18
C ASN A 142 -13.99 8.74 -3.69
N GLY A 143 -15.25 8.93 -3.29
CA GLY A 143 -15.71 8.75 -1.91
C GLY A 143 -16.29 10.04 -1.30
N PRO A 144 -16.70 10.00 -0.03
CA PRO A 144 -17.28 11.14 0.68
C PRO A 144 -16.19 12.16 1.06
N ILE A 145 -15.78 13.00 0.10
CA ILE A 145 -14.79 14.07 0.32
C ILE A 145 -15.48 15.26 0.97
N ASP A 146 -15.06 15.62 2.19
CA ASP A 146 -15.45 16.89 2.80
C ASP A 146 -14.58 18.02 2.25
N HIS A 147 -15.10 18.74 1.27
CA HIS A 147 -14.38 19.87 0.67
C HIS A 147 -14.26 21.09 1.60
N GLN A 148 -14.99 21.12 2.72
CA GLN A 148 -14.82 22.15 3.74
C GLN A 148 -13.60 21.89 4.62
N ASN A 149 -13.11 20.64 4.66
CA ASN A 149 -11.85 20.30 5.30
C ASN A 149 -10.67 20.74 4.40
N PRO A 150 -9.84 21.72 4.83
CA PRO A 150 -8.74 22.22 4.02
C PRO A 150 -7.71 21.15 3.64
N GLN A 151 -7.48 20.17 4.52
CA GLN A 151 -6.51 19.09 4.28
C GLN A 151 -7.03 18.12 3.22
N ALA A 152 -8.29 17.70 3.32
CA ALA A 152 -8.91 16.87 2.30
C ALA A 152 -8.92 17.59 0.94
N SER A 153 -9.35 18.86 0.90
CA SER A 153 -9.34 19.68 -0.32
C SER A 153 -7.96 19.93 -0.91
N ALA A 154 -6.89 19.92 -0.10
CA ALA A 154 -5.54 20.12 -0.59
C ALA A 154 -5.10 18.97 -1.52
N ILE A 155 -5.41 17.72 -1.15
CA ILE A 155 -4.96 16.51 -1.86
C ILE A 155 -6.00 15.90 -2.80
N ALA A 156 -7.30 16.11 -2.53
CA ALA A 156 -8.42 15.52 -3.26
C ALA A 156 -8.77 16.30 -4.55
N ARG A 157 -7.75 16.64 -5.35
CA ARG A 157 -7.91 17.39 -6.60
C ARG A 157 -7.10 16.77 -7.72
N ILE A 158 -7.75 16.62 -8.87
CA ILE A 158 -7.09 16.18 -10.10
C ILE A 158 -5.94 17.13 -10.46
N GLY A 159 -4.78 16.57 -10.80
CA GLY A 159 -3.58 17.32 -11.16
C GLY A 159 -2.67 17.66 -9.98
N VAL A 160 -3.05 17.41 -8.72
CA VAL A 160 -2.13 17.59 -7.59
C VAL A 160 -0.99 16.59 -7.70
N ASN A 161 0.25 17.06 -7.49
CA ASN A 161 1.42 16.20 -7.47
C ASN A 161 1.68 15.67 -6.05
N LEU A 162 1.49 14.38 -5.85
CA LEU A 162 1.70 13.67 -4.58
C LEU A 162 2.93 12.75 -4.60
N SER A 163 3.84 12.98 -5.54
CA SER A 163 5.11 12.25 -5.59
C SER A 163 5.99 12.55 -4.36
N GLU A 164 6.89 11.63 -4.03
CA GLU A 164 7.89 11.85 -2.97
C GLU A 164 8.74 13.11 -3.25
N ALA A 165 8.95 13.43 -4.53
CA ALA A 165 9.66 14.62 -4.96
C ALA A 165 8.92 15.94 -4.65
N ALA A 166 7.61 15.89 -4.47
CA ALA A 166 6.78 17.07 -4.21
C ALA A 166 6.39 17.16 -2.73
N VAL A 167 5.97 16.05 -2.13
CA VAL A 167 5.35 16.01 -0.79
C VAL A 167 6.10 15.16 0.22
N GLY A 168 7.31 14.71 -0.12
CA GLY A 168 8.15 13.89 0.75
C GLY A 168 7.55 12.51 1.01
N THR A 169 7.98 11.87 2.10
CA THR A 169 7.49 10.55 2.50
C THR A 169 6.00 10.61 2.83
N THR A 170 5.19 10.01 1.96
CA THR A 170 3.75 9.75 2.10
C THR A 170 3.48 8.32 1.62
N ALA A 171 2.34 7.73 1.97
CA ALA A 171 2.00 6.39 1.48
C ALA A 171 1.98 6.32 -0.06
N ILE A 172 1.51 7.38 -0.73
CA ILE A 172 1.42 7.47 -2.19
C ILE A 172 2.84 7.51 -2.80
N GLY A 173 3.68 8.44 -2.36
CA GLY A 173 5.05 8.56 -2.86
C GLY A 173 5.89 7.31 -2.59
N ALA A 174 5.73 6.70 -1.40
CA ALA A 174 6.42 5.47 -1.04
C ALA A 174 5.94 4.27 -1.86
N THR A 175 4.63 4.10 -2.09
CA THR A 175 4.11 3.02 -2.94
C THR A 175 4.70 3.08 -4.34
N LEU A 176 4.85 4.28 -4.91
CA LEU A 176 5.46 4.48 -6.23
C LEU A 176 6.95 4.14 -6.25
N ALA A 177 7.69 4.43 -5.18
CA ALA A 177 9.11 4.14 -5.08
C ALA A 177 9.40 2.67 -4.77
N GLU A 178 8.58 2.03 -3.94
CA GLU A 178 8.80 0.68 -3.40
C GLU A 178 8.07 -0.40 -4.21
N LEU A 179 7.18 -0.01 -5.13
CA LEU A 179 6.40 -0.88 -6.03
C LEU A 179 5.62 -1.99 -5.29
N GLN A 180 5.19 -1.69 -4.07
CA GLN A 180 4.42 -2.59 -3.22
C GLN A 180 3.44 -1.77 -2.37
N PRO A 181 2.33 -2.38 -1.91
CA PRO A 181 1.44 -1.73 -0.96
C PRO A 181 2.17 -1.40 0.34
N VAL A 182 2.03 -0.15 0.81
CA VAL A 182 2.56 0.28 2.10
C VAL A 182 1.47 0.90 2.95
N TRP A 183 1.62 0.80 4.27
CA TRP A 183 0.83 1.56 5.24
C TRP A 183 1.74 2.54 5.94
N LEU A 184 1.28 3.78 6.07
CA LEU A 184 2.01 4.86 6.71
C LEU A 184 1.11 5.52 7.74
N HIS A 185 1.65 5.77 8.93
CA HIS A 185 0.98 6.41 10.05
C HIS A 185 1.69 7.71 10.47
N ARG A 186 0.91 8.76 10.80
CA ARG A 186 1.28 10.11 11.28
C ARG A 186 2.77 10.44 11.31
N GLY A 187 3.50 9.96 12.33
CA GLY A 187 4.92 10.29 12.54
C GLY A 187 5.90 9.75 11.48
N GLU A 188 5.44 8.90 10.58
CA GLU A 188 6.22 8.33 9.47
C GLU A 188 6.26 9.25 8.25
N HIS A 189 5.40 10.27 8.19
CA HIS A 189 5.42 11.30 7.14
C HIS A 189 6.70 12.12 7.20
N PHE A 190 7.28 12.56 6.09
CA PHE A 190 8.51 13.35 6.15
C PHE A 190 8.27 14.79 6.64
N PHE A 191 7.26 15.49 6.14
CA PHE A 191 6.95 16.87 6.55
C PHE A 191 6.04 16.93 7.75
N ASP A 192 6.24 17.94 8.60
CA ASP A 192 5.37 18.16 9.74
C ASP A 192 3.93 18.50 9.30
N ASP A 193 3.79 19.23 8.19
CA ASP A 193 2.51 19.58 7.56
C ASP A 193 1.73 18.34 7.06
N THR A 194 2.39 17.19 6.84
CA THR A 194 1.72 15.94 6.41
C THR A 194 1.37 14.99 7.55
N THR A 195 1.82 15.25 8.78
CA THR A 195 1.52 14.39 9.95
C THR A 195 0.04 14.34 10.32
N VAL A 196 -0.75 15.33 9.88
CA VAL A 196 -2.21 15.41 10.08
C VAL A 196 -2.99 14.37 9.27
N TYR A 197 -2.40 13.80 8.22
CA TYR A 197 -3.04 12.82 7.35
C TYR A 197 -2.86 11.41 7.92
N SER A 198 -3.72 10.96 8.84
CA SER A 198 -3.91 9.54 9.22
C SER A 198 -5.24 9.28 9.89
#